data_AF-A0A6P2UVW9-F1
#
_entry.id   AF-A0A6P2UVW9-F1
#
_cell.length_a   1.000
_cell.length_b   1.000
_cell.length_c   1.000
_cell.angle_alpha   90.00
_cell.angle_beta   90.00
_cell.angle_gamma   90.00
#
_symmetry.space_group_name_H-M   'P 1'
#
loop_
_entity.id
_entity.type
_entity.pdbx_description
1 polymer ?
#
loop_
_entity_poly.entity_id
_entity_poly.type
_entity_poly.pdbx_seq_one_letter_code
_entity_poly.pdbx_strand_id
1 'polypeptide(L)'
;MRLFSWMRKAAPPFQVGGGGAIAGVVREPFPGAWQAGMGVDSRHELLAFSAVYACVDRIASDISKLGIRYVKQIGNIWQDTSAPRFTGPLRRPNPYQNRIQFVKAWQVSKLLAGNTYVLLVRDMLRNVIAMYVLDPTRVIPLVSPSGAVFYQLAADPLRGLPEQLTIPASEIIHDRGICPWHPLIGVSPIVAAAAAGTMGNRIQQNSRKFFGNMSRPGGILSAPGKISDETANRLKTHWETNYGGENAGRLAVVGDGLKYETVMMTATDAQLVEQLRWAVEDVARCYHVPLYKIGADPTGSKTAANIGALEQSYYTDCLQAPIEELELCLDDGFEVPDGQGFDVDVRGLLRMDPAARYDAHSKAVGGGWMAPNEARAAENMAPVPGGDTPYLQQQNYSLRALAERDKSPAPSSPMTASTPESTEPTHGN
;
A
#
# COMPACT_ATOMS: atom_id res chain seq x y z
N MET A 1 -29.71 -19.97 29.06
CA MET A 1 -29.67 -21.28 28.38
C MET A 1 -28.24 -21.49 27.90
N ARG A 2 -27.45 -22.31 28.61
CA ARG A 2 -26.03 -22.55 28.30
C ARG A 2 -25.96 -23.56 27.15
N LEU A 3 -25.56 -23.12 25.97
CA LEU A 3 -25.18 -23.93 24.82
C LEU A 3 -23.71 -23.63 24.53
N PHE A 4 -22.97 -24.58 23.97
CA PHE A 4 -21.51 -24.60 23.75
C PHE A 4 -20.68 -25.21 24.90
N SER A 5 -20.86 -26.52 25.09
CA SER A 5 -19.89 -27.40 25.75
C SER A 5 -19.68 -28.61 24.85
N TRP A 6 -18.74 -28.50 23.91
CA TRP A 6 -18.27 -29.61 23.10
C TRP A 6 -16.79 -29.38 22.73
N MET A 7 -15.94 -30.21 23.33
CA MET A 7 -14.52 -30.48 23.05
C MET A 7 -13.63 -29.31 22.57
N ARG A 8 -13.08 -28.54 23.52
CA ARG A 8 -11.82 -27.82 23.30
C ARG A 8 -10.68 -28.84 23.18
N LYS A 9 -10.19 -29.11 21.96
CA LYS A 9 -8.83 -29.65 21.77
C LYS A 9 -7.84 -28.54 22.15
N ALA A 10 -7.54 -28.43 23.43
CA ALA A 10 -6.50 -27.54 23.92
C ALA A 10 -5.25 -28.37 24.21
N ALA A 11 -4.23 -28.28 23.34
CA ALA A 11 -2.89 -28.69 23.69
C ALA A 11 -2.30 -27.65 24.65
N PRO A 12 -1.49 -28.05 25.66
CA PRO A 12 -0.78 -27.09 26.48
C PRO A 12 0.15 -26.27 25.57
N PRO A 13 0.04 -24.94 25.52
CA PRO A 13 0.92 -24.12 24.71
C PRO A 13 2.34 -24.21 25.28
N PHE A 14 3.25 -24.85 24.57
CA PHE A 14 4.66 -24.60 24.78
C PHE A 14 4.95 -23.23 24.17
N GLN A 15 5.33 -22.28 25.01
CA GLN A 15 5.69 -20.94 24.59
C GLN A 15 6.98 -21.05 23.77
N VAL A 16 6.85 -21.03 22.44
CA VAL A 16 7.99 -20.84 21.55
C VAL A 16 8.50 -19.44 21.87
N GLY A 17 9.72 -19.38 22.40
CA GLY A 17 10.31 -18.22 23.08
C GLY A 17 9.98 -16.87 22.46
N GLY A 18 8.90 -16.27 22.94
CA GLY A 18 8.62 -14.85 22.98
C GLY A 18 8.19 -14.57 24.42
N GLY A 19 9.16 -14.69 25.34
CA GLY A 19 8.96 -14.37 26.74
C GLY A 19 8.36 -12.99 26.89
N GLY A 20 7.39 -12.88 27.81
CA GLY A 20 6.57 -11.70 28.03
C GLY A 20 7.36 -10.40 28.16
N ALA A 21 6.67 -9.32 27.85
CA ALA A 21 7.16 -7.95 27.94
C ALA A 21 7.68 -7.59 29.34
N ILE A 22 8.97 -7.89 29.65
CA ILE A 22 9.83 -7.16 30.60
C ILE A 22 11.31 -7.40 30.24
N ALA A 23 11.81 -6.75 29.19
CA ALA A 23 13.21 -6.33 29.00
C ALA A 23 13.30 -5.70 27.62
N GLY A 24 13.66 -4.42 27.55
CA GLY A 24 13.76 -3.68 26.32
C GLY A 24 14.56 -4.44 25.28
N VAL A 25 13.93 -4.75 24.15
CA VAL A 25 14.68 -4.90 22.90
C VAL A 25 15.27 -3.53 22.68
N VAL A 26 16.53 -3.39 23.07
CA VAL A 26 17.33 -2.20 22.81
C VAL A 26 17.42 -2.10 21.28
N ARG A 27 16.54 -1.29 20.69
CA ARG A 27 16.50 -0.99 19.26
C ARG A 27 17.61 0.02 18.95
N GLU A 28 18.82 -0.43 19.17
CA GLU A 28 20.01 0.34 18.92
C GLU A 28 20.43 0.16 17.46
N PRO A 29 20.69 1.24 16.72
CA PRO A 29 21.30 1.14 15.39
C PRO A 29 22.71 0.55 15.46
N PHE A 30 23.40 0.67 16.61
CA PHE A 30 24.67 0.04 16.93
C PHE A 30 24.86 -0.05 18.46
N PRO A 31 25.68 -1.00 18.98
CA PRO A 31 25.89 -1.19 20.41
C PRO A 31 26.28 0.11 21.14
N GLY A 32 25.52 0.47 22.19
CA GLY A 32 25.73 1.66 23.03
C GLY A 32 24.99 2.92 22.56
N ALA A 33 24.25 2.86 21.45
CA ALA A 33 23.52 4.02 20.93
C ALA A 33 22.40 4.51 21.87
N TRP A 34 21.74 3.64 22.65
CA TRP A 34 20.73 4.07 23.62
C TRP A 34 21.37 4.80 24.81
N GLN A 35 22.56 4.36 25.25
CA GLN A 35 23.34 5.03 26.30
C GLN A 35 23.77 6.46 25.89
N ALA A 36 23.93 6.69 24.59
CA ALA A 36 24.20 8.00 24.01
C ALA A 36 22.93 8.81 23.65
N GLY A 37 21.72 8.34 23.99
CA GLY A 37 20.45 8.99 23.62
C GLY A 37 20.12 8.92 22.12
N MET A 38 20.80 8.07 21.36
CA MET A 38 20.62 7.84 19.93
C MET A 38 19.71 6.63 19.66
N GLY A 39 18.57 6.56 20.35
CA GLY A 39 17.53 5.56 20.09
C GLY A 39 16.80 5.83 18.76
N VAL A 40 16.40 4.76 18.08
CA VAL A 40 15.49 4.80 16.93
C VAL A 40 14.07 5.10 17.42
N ASP A 41 13.36 5.96 16.70
CA ASP A 41 11.96 6.30 16.99
C ASP A 41 11.07 5.05 16.99
N SER A 42 10.02 5.07 17.80
CA SER A 42 9.03 3.99 17.82
C SER A 42 8.28 3.91 16.48
N ARG A 43 7.65 2.77 16.19
CA ARG A 43 6.86 2.58 14.97
C ARG A 43 5.78 3.66 14.77
N HIS A 44 5.17 4.11 15.87
CA HIS A 44 4.16 5.16 15.86
C HIS A 44 4.75 6.54 15.53
N GLU A 45 5.96 6.83 16.01
CA GLU A 45 6.67 8.08 15.70
C GLU A 45 7.23 8.08 14.28
N LEU A 46 7.66 6.93 13.76
CA LEU A 46 8.08 6.80 12.35
C LEU A 46 6.94 7.03 11.38
N LEU A 47 5.70 6.69 11.74
CA LEU A 47 4.50 7.04 10.97
C LEU A 47 4.23 8.55 10.91
N ALA A 48 4.74 9.34 11.86
CA ALA A 48 4.63 10.78 11.80
C ALA A 48 5.50 11.38 10.67
N PHE A 49 6.51 10.63 10.19
CA PHE A 49 7.28 11.04 9.03
C PHE A 49 6.46 10.82 7.75
N SER A 50 6.24 11.91 7.01
CA SER A 50 5.32 11.93 5.86
C SER A 50 5.69 10.94 4.77
N ALA A 51 6.98 10.65 4.53
CA ALA A 51 7.41 9.70 3.51
C ALA A 51 7.01 8.26 3.87
N VAL A 52 7.14 7.86 5.13
CA VAL A 52 6.72 6.52 5.60
C VAL A 52 5.22 6.38 5.45
N TYR A 53 4.46 7.38 5.93
CA TYR A 53 3.00 7.39 5.80
C TYR A 53 2.57 7.32 4.32
N ALA A 54 3.19 8.12 3.45
CA ALA A 54 2.86 8.17 2.03
C ALA A 54 3.16 6.84 1.31
N CYS A 55 4.28 6.18 1.60
CA CYS A 55 4.60 4.87 1.02
C CYS A 55 3.57 3.82 1.45
N VAL A 56 3.29 3.72 2.75
CA VAL A 56 2.35 2.74 3.31
C VAL A 56 0.95 2.98 2.78
N ASP A 57 0.47 4.23 2.81
CA ASP A 57 -0.85 4.59 2.30
C ASP A 57 -0.98 4.35 0.80
N ARG A 58 0.05 4.65 0.00
CA ARG A 58 0.04 4.48 -1.45
C ARG A 58 -0.09 3.00 -1.82
N ILE A 59 0.79 2.13 -1.28
CA ILE A 59 0.77 0.70 -1.56
C ILE A 59 -0.56 0.09 -1.10
N ALA A 60 -0.95 0.35 0.15
CA ALA A 60 -2.17 -0.22 0.72
C ALA A 60 -3.42 0.28 -0.01
N SER A 61 -3.45 1.57 -0.38
CA SER A 61 -4.56 2.12 -1.14
C SER A 61 -4.61 1.50 -2.53
N ASP A 62 -3.51 1.45 -3.29
CA ASP A 62 -3.48 0.93 -4.66
C ASP A 62 -3.93 -0.54 -4.74
N ILE A 63 -3.47 -1.40 -3.81
CA ILE A 63 -3.91 -2.80 -3.73
C ILE A 63 -5.38 -2.91 -3.32
N SER A 64 -5.84 -2.08 -2.36
CA SER A 64 -7.22 -2.15 -1.87
C SER A 64 -8.29 -1.76 -2.90
N LYS A 65 -7.92 -1.02 -3.96
CA LYS A 65 -8.85 -0.64 -5.05
C LYS A 65 -9.16 -1.82 -5.96
N LEU A 66 -8.25 -2.80 -6.02
CA LEU A 66 -8.37 -3.94 -6.90
C LEU A 66 -9.55 -4.82 -6.48
N GLY A 67 -10.23 -5.39 -7.47
CA GLY A 67 -11.34 -6.31 -7.24
C GLY A 67 -10.81 -7.72 -7.03
N ILE A 68 -11.27 -8.41 -5.99
CA ILE A 68 -10.98 -9.84 -5.82
C ILE A 68 -12.07 -10.62 -6.58
N ARG A 69 -11.65 -11.45 -7.53
CA ARG A 69 -12.49 -12.33 -8.34
C ARG A 69 -12.27 -13.77 -7.94
N TYR A 70 -13.27 -14.60 -8.17
CA TYR A 70 -13.16 -16.04 -8.01
C TYR A 70 -13.06 -16.67 -9.40
N VAL A 71 -11.96 -17.37 -9.62
CA VAL A 71 -11.63 -17.98 -10.90
C VAL A 71 -11.62 -19.49 -10.79
N LYS A 72 -12.03 -20.15 -11.88
CA LYS A 72 -11.95 -21.60 -12.02
C LYS A 72 -11.20 -21.93 -13.29
N GLN A 73 -10.28 -22.88 -13.17
CA GLN A 73 -9.56 -23.44 -14.28
C GLN A 73 -10.47 -24.42 -15.03
N ILE A 74 -10.74 -24.12 -16.30
CA ILE A 74 -11.46 -25.00 -17.23
C ILE A 74 -10.46 -25.38 -18.33
N GLY A 75 -9.96 -26.62 -18.29
CA GLY A 75 -8.82 -27.03 -19.12
C GLY A 75 -7.53 -26.33 -18.66
N ASN A 76 -6.89 -25.56 -19.55
CA ASN A 76 -5.68 -24.78 -19.24
C ASN A 76 -5.94 -23.28 -19.08
N ILE A 77 -7.22 -22.87 -19.00
CA ILE A 77 -7.61 -21.45 -18.97
C ILE A 77 -8.33 -21.14 -17.67
N TRP A 78 -7.90 -20.09 -16.99
CA TRP A 78 -8.61 -19.51 -15.85
C TRP A 78 -9.77 -18.66 -16.34
N GLN A 79 -10.99 -18.99 -15.89
CA GLN A 79 -12.20 -18.26 -16.25
C GLN A 79 -12.93 -17.74 -15.01
N ASP A 80 -13.48 -16.53 -15.13
CA ASP A 80 -14.34 -15.95 -14.10
C ASP A 80 -15.58 -16.83 -13.92
N THR A 81 -15.82 -17.27 -12.68
CA THR A 81 -16.96 -18.12 -12.33
C THR A 81 -17.92 -17.39 -11.39
N SER A 82 -19.21 -17.76 -11.43
CA SER A 82 -20.19 -17.26 -10.48
C SER A 82 -19.71 -17.52 -9.06
N ALA A 83 -19.60 -16.45 -8.27
CA ALA A 83 -19.00 -16.50 -6.94
C ALA A 83 -19.83 -17.42 -6.02
N PRO A 84 -19.24 -18.50 -5.48
CA PRO A 84 -19.95 -19.39 -4.55
C PRO A 84 -20.42 -18.66 -3.29
N ARG A 85 -21.39 -19.23 -2.55
CA ARG A 85 -21.93 -18.61 -1.32
C ARG A 85 -20.87 -18.26 -0.27
N PHE A 86 -19.76 -18.99 -0.22
CA PHE A 86 -18.66 -18.73 0.72
C PHE A 86 -17.82 -17.49 0.38
N THR A 87 -18.03 -16.85 -0.78
CA THR A 87 -17.32 -15.62 -1.18
C THR A 87 -17.97 -14.33 -0.63
N GLY A 88 -19.12 -14.44 0.05
CA GLY A 88 -19.80 -13.32 0.72
C GLY A 88 -18.88 -12.42 1.56
N PRO A 89 -17.95 -12.97 2.36
CA PRO A 89 -16.99 -12.20 3.13
C PRO A 89 -16.04 -11.35 2.28
N LEU A 90 -15.77 -11.69 1.01
CA LEU A 90 -14.88 -10.88 0.16
C LEU A 90 -15.50 -9.52 -0.20
N ARG A 91 -16.83 -9.42 -0.23
CA ARG A 91 -17.53 -8.15 -0.45
C ARG A 91 -17.68 -7.36 0.85
N ARG A 92 -18.06 -8.04 1.93
CA ARG A 92 -18.23 -7.46 3.27
C ARG A 92 -17.56 -8.39 4.31
N PRO A 93 -16.27 -8.18 4.59
CA PRO A 93 -15.49 -9.06 5.47
C PRO A 93 -16.03 -9.14 6.89
N ASN A 94 -16.53 -8.02 7.40
CA ASN A 94 -17.10 -7.94 8.73
C ASN A 94 -18.19 -6.86 8.80
N PRO A 95 -18.91 -6.72 9.93
CA PRO A 95 -20.01 -5.76 10.05
C PRO A 95 -19.59 -4.29 9.91
N TYR A 96 -18.31 -3.94 10.09
CA TYR A 96 -17.87 -2.54 10.18
C TYR A 96 -16.88 -2.10 9.07
N GLN A 97 -16.34 -3.02 8.27
CA GLN A 97 -15.44 -2.75 7.15
C GLN A 97 -16.07 -3.21 5.84
N ASN A 98 -15.88 -2.38 4.81
CA ASN A 98 -16.02 -2.83 3.42
C ASN A 98 -14.72 -3.53 2.93
N ARG A 99 -14.76 -4.14 1.74
CA ARG A 99 -13.60 -4.81 1.13
C ARG A 99 -12.35 -3.92 1.09
N ILE A 100 -12.50 -2.67 0.63
CA ILE A 100 -11.37 -1.74 0.45
C ILE A 100 -10.70 -1.46 1.81
N GLN A 101 -11.50 -1.16 2.84
CA GLN A 101 -11.00 -0.90 4.19
C GLN A 101 -10.31 -2.13 4.79
N PHE A 102 -10.83 -3.33 4.53
CA PHE A 102 -10.24 -4.58 5.01
C PHE A 102 -8.90 -4.87 4.34
N VAL A 103 -8.81 -4.85 3.01
CA VAL A 103 -7.55 -5.06 2.28
C VAL A 103 -6.54 -3.97 2.64
N LYS A 104 -6.99 -2.72 2.79
CA LYS A 104 -6.12 -1.64 3.25
C LYS A 104 -5.57 -1.93 4.65
N ALA A 105 -6.39 -2.38 5.60
CA ALA A 105 -5.94 -2.77 6.93
C ALA A 105 -4.96 -3.95 6.91
N TRP A 106 -5.19 -4.92 6.02
CA TRP A 106 -4.29 -6.05 5.78
C TRP A 106 -2.91 -5.58 5.34
N GLN A 107 -2.83 -4.76 4.30
CA GLN A 107 -1.55 -4.27 3.78
C GLN A 107 -0.85 -3.34 4.78
N VAL A 108 -1.60 -2.47 5.47
CA VAL A 108 -1.04 -1.60 6.52
C VAL A 108 -0.43 -2.43 7.65
N SER A 109 -1.11 -3.49 8.10
CA SER A 109 -0.59 -4.40 9.12
C SER A 109 0.72 -5.06 8.65
N LYS A 110 0.75 -5.56 7.42
CA LYS A 110 1.94 -6.20 6.83
C LYS A 110 3.11 -5.24 6.70
N LEU A 111 2.89 -4.06 6.15
CA LEU A 111 3.93 -3.06 5.90
C LEU A 111 4.50 -2.47 7.20
N LEU A 112 3.66 -2.28 8.23
CA LEU A 112 4.09 -1.70 9.49
C LEU A 112 4.65 -2.73 10.48
N ALA A 113 4.02 -3.90 10.58
CA ALA A 113 4.37 -4.92 11.57
C ALA A 113 5.12 -6.12 11.00
N GLY A 114 5.19 -6.27 9.67
CA GLY A 114 5.81 -7.40 8.99
C GLY A 114 4.92 -8.64 8.97
N ASN A 115 3.75 -8.58 9.60
CA ASN A 115 2.84 -9.70 9.77
C ASN A 115 1.41 -9.19 9.71
N THR A 116 0.56 -9.95 9.05
CA THR A 116 -0.89 -9.79 9.08
C THR A 116 -1.51 -11.10 9.51
N TYR A 117 -2.36 -11.03 10.52
CA TYR A 117 -3.14 -12.15 10.99
C TYR A 117 -4.60 -11.85 10.72
N VAL A 118 -5.27 -12.73 9.98
CA VAL A 118 -6.71 -12.61 9.73
C VAL A 118 -7.41 -13.80 10.34
N LEU A 119 -8.25 -13.52 11.33
CA LEU A 119 -9.13 -14.52 11.92
C LEU A 119 -10.25 -14.84 10.94
N LEU A 120 -10.37 -16.11 10.59
CA LEU A 120 -11.48 -16.65 9.82
C LEU A 120 -12.55 -17.14 10.79
N VAL A 121 -13.78 -16.64 10.62
CA VAL A 121 -14.94 -17.17 11.33
C VAL A 121 -15.69 -18.06 10.36
N ARG A 122 -15.89 -19.32 10.74
CA ARG A 122 -16.58 -20.32 9.92
C ARG A 122 -17.92 -20.72 10.53
N ASP A 123 -18.86 -21.12 9.67
CA ASP A 123 -20.11 -21.76 10.06
C ASP A 123 -19.91 -23.28 10.30
N MET A 124 -20.95 -23.97 10.77
CA MET A 124 -20.95 -25.43 11.01
C MET A 124 -20.56 -26.26 9.76
N LEU A 125 -20.81 -25.71 8.56
CA LEU A 125 -20.42 -26.32 7.28
C LEU A 125 -18.99 -25.96 6.83
N ARG A 126 -18.15 -25.40 7.72
CA ARG A 126 -16.76 -24.94 7.46
C ARG A 126 -16.60 -23.81 6.42
N ASN A 127 -17.71 -23.24 5.94
CA ASN A 127 -17.70 -22.04 5.09
C ASN A 127 -17.29 -20.81 5.90
N VAL A 128 -16.39 -19.98 5.36
CA VAL A 128 -16.03 -18.70 5.95
C VAL A 128 -17.21 -17.73 5.85
N ILE A 129 -17.60 -17.14 6.99
CA ILE A 129 -18.70 -16.17 7.11
C ILE A 129 -18.23 -14.76 7.44
N ALA A 130 -17.07 -14.62 8.08
CA ALA A 130 -16.48 -13.32 8.40
C ALA A 130 -14.96 -13.42 8.54
N MET A 131 -14.29 -12.28 8.34
CA MET A 131 -12.85 -12.14 8.44
C MET A 131 -12.49 -10.89 9.25
N TYR A 132 -11.52 -11.03 10.16
CA TYR A 132 -11.06 -9.93 11.01
C TYR A 132 -9.54 -9.83 10.98
N VAL A 133 -9.01 -8.71 10.49
CA VAL A 133 -7.58 -8.39 10.64
C VAL A 133 -7.30 -8.12 12.11
N LEU A 134 -6.45 -8.95 12.73
CA LEU A 134 -6.03 -8.85 14.12
C LEU A 134 -4.84 -7.89 14.26
N ASP A 135 -4.65 -7.35 15.45
CA ASP A 135 -3.45 -6.57 15.77
C ASP A 135 -2.25 -7.53 15.96
N PRO A 136 -1.18 -7.43 15.16
CA PRO A 136 -0.01 -8.31 15.26
C PRO A 136 0.70 -8.24 16.62
N THR A 137 0.54 -7.16 17.38
CA THR A 137 1.13 -7.05 18.73
C THR A 137 0.40 -7.89 19.77
N ARG A 138 -0.80 -8.38 19.44
CA ARG A 138 -1.68 -9.16 20.31
C ARG A 138 -1.81 -10.63 19.89
N VAL A 139 -0.96 -11.06 18.95
CA VAL A 139 -0.92 -12.42 18.42
C VAL A 139 0.45 -13.02 18.66
N ILE A 140 0.49 -14.21 19.26
CA ILE A 140 1.74 -14.94 19.50
C ILE A 140 1.66 -16.27 18.74
N PRO A 141 2.55 -16.51 17.74
CA PRO A 141 2.66 -17.81 17.11
C PRO A 141 3.28 -18.82 18.08
N LEU A 142 2.70 -20.01 18.14
CA LEU A 142 3.11 -21.13 18.97
C LEU A 142 3.32 -22.35 18.08
N VAL A 143 4.30 -23.18 18.40
CA VAL A 143 4.58 -24.43 17.70
C VAL A 143 4.50 -25.56 18.72
N SER A 144 3.65 -26.54 18.45
CA SER A 144 3.56 -27.72 19.30
C SER A 144 4.80 -28.62 19.13
N PRO A 145 5.05 -29.55 20.06
CA PRO A 145 6.11 -30.56 19.89
C PRO A 145 5.96 -31.43 18.63
N SER A 146 4.75 -31.52 18.07
CA SER A 146 4.49 -32.22 16.80
C SER A 146 4.76 -31.37 15.56
N GLY A 147 5.20 -30.12 15.72
CA GLY A 147 5.44 -29.17 14.63
C GLY A 147 4.18 -28.45 14.12
N ALA A 148 3.03 -28.63 14.77
CA ALA A 148 1.80 -27.94 14.36
C ALA A 148 1.80 -26.49 14.88
N VAL A 149 1.37 -25.55 14.04
CA VAL A 149 1.32 -24.13 14.37
C VAL A 149 -0.04 -23.76 14.97
N PHE A 150 0.02 -23.02 16.07
CA PHE A 150 -1.12 -22.43 16.76
C PHE A 150 -0.87 -20.94 16.96
N TYR A 151 -1.93 -20.18 17.20
CA TYR A 151 -1.83 -18.77 17.52
C TYR A 151 -2.59 -18.48 18.80
N GLN A 152 -1.90 -17.86 19.74
CA GLN A 152 -2.50 -17.34 20.96
C GLN A 152 -2.94 -15.90 20.71
N LEU A 153 -4.24 -15.66 20.83
CA LEU A 153 -4.89 -14.38 20.60
C LEU A 153 -5.26 -13.77 21.95
N ALA A 154 -4.88 -12.50 22.18
CA ALA A 154 -5.35 -11.76 23.35
C ALA A 154 -6.85 -11.44 23.22
N ALA A 155 -7.48 -11.10 24.35
CA ALA A 155 -8.88 -10.68 24.36
C ALA A 155 -9.09 -9.40 23.53
N ASP A 156 -10.10 -9.44 22.67
CA ASP A 156 -10.53 -8.35 21.82
C ASP A 156 -12.06 -8.41 21.57
N PRO A 157 -12.84 -7.65 22.35
CA PRO A 157 -14.30 -7.63 22.21
C PRO A 157 -14.79 -7.19 20.83
N LEU A 158 -14.05 -6.32 20.13
CA LEU A 158 -14.45 -5.82 18.81
C LEU A 158 -14.46 -6.93 17.76
N ARG A 159 -13.62 -7.94 17.95
CA ARG A 159 -13.41 -9.06 17.02
C ARG A 159 -14.06 -10.35 17.54
N GLY A 160 -14.91 -10.25 18.56
CA GLY A 160 -15.62 -11.40 19.14
C GLY A 160 -14.76 -12.31 20.01
N LEU A 161 -13.63 -11.81 20.53
CA LEU A 161 -12.70 -12.55 21.40
C LEU A 161 -12.85 -12.07 22.85
N PRO A 162 -13.76 -12.64 23.67
CA PRO A 162 -14.00 -12.17 25.03
C PRO A 162 -12.86 -12.51 26.00
N GLU A 163 -12.09 -13.56 25.70
CA GLU A 163 -10.98 -14.06 26.51
C GLU A 163 -9.79 -14.42 25.62
N GLN A 164 -8.64 -14.67 26.26
CA GLN A 164 -7.48 -15.18 25.54
C GLN A 164 -7.78 -16.59 24.99
N LEU A 165 -7.55 -16.78 23.70
CA LEU A 165 -7.85 -18.04 23.01
C LEU A 165 -6.66 -18.51 22.19
N THR A 166 -6.37 -19.81 22.22
CA THR A 166 -5.40 -20.43 21.31
C THR A 166 -6.17 -21.13 20.21
N ILE A 167 -5.90 -20.78 18.95
CA ILE A 167 -6.57 -21.36 17.79
C ILE A 167 -5.56 -22.01 16.83
N PRO A 168 -5.95 -23.07 16.09
CA PRO A 168 -5.07 -23.71 15.12
C PRO A 168 -4.84 -22.80 13.90
N ALA A 169 -3.74 -23.05 13.18
CA ALA A 169 -3.42 -22.30 11.97
C ALA A 169 -4.50 -22.36 10.88
N SER A 170 -5.34 -23.38 10.83
CA SER A 170 -6.44 -23.50 9.85
C SER A 170 -7.53 -22.42 9.96
N GLU A 171 -7.59 -21.72 11.10
CA GLU A 171 -8.56 -20.64 11.36
C GLU A 171 -7.94 -19.24 11.24
N ILE A 172 -6.66 -19.15 10.85
CA ILE A 172 -5.95 -17.87 10.66
C ILE A 172 -5.26 -17.86 9.31
N ILE A 173 -5.48 -16.80 8.56
CA ILE A 173 -4.57 -16.46 7.47
C ILE A 173 -3.41 -15.67 8.08
N HIS A 174 -2.19 -16.18 7.90
CA HIS A 174 -0.97 -15.50 8.33
C HIS A 174 -0.15 -15.10 7.12
N ASP A 175 -0.31 -13.84 6.74
CA ASP A 175 0.49 -13.23 5.68
C ASP A 175 1.73 -12.56 6.29
N ARG A 176 2.91 -12.90 5.76
CA ARG A 176 4.21 -12.58 6.35
C ARG A 176 5.08 -11.82 5.37
N GLY A 177 5.79 -10.80 5.86
CA GLY A 177 6.92 -10.22 5.16
C GLY A 177 8.16 -11.12 5.24
N ILE A 178 9.32 -10.55 4.91
CA ILE A 178 10.60 -11.24 4.97
C ILE A 178 10.87 -11.81 6.38
N CYS A 179 11.33 -13.06 6.46
CA CYS A 179 11.52 -13.79 7.72
C CYS A 179 13.01 -14.16 7.95
N PRO A 180 13.92 -13.19 8.17
CA PRO A 180 15.36 -13.46 8.30
C PRO A 180 15.75 -14.20 9.58
N TRP A 181 15.04 -13.99 10.70
CA TRP A 181 15.43 -14.52 12.01
C TRP A 181 14.58 -15.70 12.47
N HIS A 182 13.31 -15.74 12.08
CA HIS A 182 12.39 -16.80 12.48
C HIS A 182 11.39 -17.09 11.36
N PRO A 183 11.14 -18.36 11.00
CA PRO A 183 10.31 -18.71 9.83
C PRO A 183 8.84 -18.28 9.95
N LEU A 184 8.34 -18.10 11.17
CA LEU A 184 6.96 -17.67 11.44
C LEU A 184 6.84 -16.17 11.77
N ILE A 185 7.92 -15.39 11.82
CA ILE A 185 7.83 -13.98 12.20
C ILE A 185 8.46 -13.13 11.11
N GLY A 186 7.58 -12.46 10.34
CA GLY A 186 7.97 -11.50 9.33
C GLY A 186 8.47 -10.20 9.92
N VAL A 187 9.30 -9.50 9.14
CA VAL A 187 9.95 -8.25 9.51
C VAL A 187 9.45 -7.16 8.59
N SER A 188 8.97 -6.08 9.19
CA SER A 188 8.46 -4.92 8.45
C SER A 188 9.59 -4.14 7.77
N PRO A 189 9.39 -3.65 6.53
CA PRO A 189 10.32 -2.74 5.86
C PRO A 189 10.66 -1.49 6.67
N ILE A 190 9.75 -1.04 7.54
CA ILE A 190 9.99 0.10 8.44
C ILE A 190 11.20 -0.08 9.35
N VAL A 191 11.60 -1.32 9.66
CA VAL A 191 12.77 -1.62 10.51
C VAL A 191 14.06 -1.22 9.79
N ALA A 192 14.14 -1.46 8.48
CA ALA A 192 15.28 -1.01 7.66
C ALA A 192 15.28 0.52 7.50
N ALA A 193 14.11 1.10 7.27
CA ALA A 193 13.94 2.55 7.09
C ALA A 193 14.01 3.36 8.41
N ALA A 194 14.14 2.70 9.56
CA ALA A 194 13.93 3.33 10.85
C ALA A 194 14.97 4.40 11.16
N ALA A 195 16.23 4.19 10.77
CA ALA A 195 17.31 5.16 10.94
C ALA A 195 17.07 6.42 10.09
N ALA A 196 16.72 6.26 8.81
CA ALA A 196 16.41 7.36 7.91
C ALA A 196 15.15 8.13 8.36
N GLY A 197 14.09 7.44 8.76
CA GLY A 197 12.87 8.07 9.29
C GLY A 197 13.14 8.86 10.58
N THR A 198 13.92 8.28 11.52
CA THR A 198 14.32 8.97 12.76
C THR A 198 15.16 10.21 12.46
N MET A 199 16.09 10.12 11.51
CA MET A 199 16.88 11.27 11.05
C MET A 199 15.97 12.36 10.48
N GLY A 200 15.02 12.02 9.62
CA GLY A 200 14.05 12.95 9.07
C GLY A 200 13.20 13.63 10.14
N ASN A 201 12.67 12.87 11.10
CA ASN A 201 11.93 13.39 12.24
C ASN A 201 12.78 14.36 13.08
N ARG A 202 14.02 13.99 13.40
CA ARG A 202 14.94 14.83 14.18
C ARG A 202 15.29 16.13 13.46
N ILE A 203 15.53 16.08 12.15
CA ILE A 203 15.76 17.30 11.35
C ILE A 203 14.52 18.20 11.41
N GLN A 204 13.32 17.65 11.18
CA GLN A 204 12.09 18.43 11.27
C GLN A 204 11.86 19.02 12.67
N GLN A 205 12.12 18.26 13.74
CA GLN A 205 12.03 18.76 15.11
C GLN A 205 13.06 19.86 15.39
N ASN A 206 14.29 19.71 14.88
CA ASN A 206 15.32 20.74 15.00
C ASN A 206 14.91 22.01 14.25
N SER A 207 14.43 21.89 13.01
CA SER A 207 13.88 23.02 12.25
C SER A 207 12.71 23.68 12.99
N ARG A 208 11.78 22.92 13.56
CA ARG A 208 10.67 23.47 14.37
C ARG A 208 11.20 24.27 15.57
N LYS A 209 12.20 23.77 16.29
CA LYS A 209 12.83 24.50 17.41
C LYS A 209 13.57 25.75 16.94
N PHE A 210 14.31 25.64 15.83
CA PHE A 210 15.05 26.75 15.25
C PHE A 210 14.12 27.90 14.82
N PHE A 211 13.09 27.60 14.03
CA PHE A 211 12.09 28.59 13.60
C PHE A 211 11.20 29.07 14.75
N GLY A 212 10.89 28.19 15.72
CA GLY A 212 10.17 28.56 16.94
C GLY A 212 10.92 29.58 17.79
N ASN A 213 12.25 29.56 17.76
CA ASN A 213 13.11 30.54 18.43
C ASN A 213 13.47 31.74 17.53
N MET A 214 12.60 32.11 16.57
CA MET A 214 12.80 33.20 15.62
C MET A 214 14.09 33.08 14.78
N SER A 215 14.56 31.86 14.51
CA SER A 215 15.77 31.59 13.72
C SER A 215 17.02 32.30 14.25
N ARG A 216 17.05 32.62 15.55
CA ARG A 216 18.20 33.23 16.21
C ARG A 216 19.07 32.12 16.81
N PRO A 217 20.29 31.91 16.29
CA PRO A 217 21.24 31.04 16.95
C PRO A 217 21.55 31.60 18.33
N GLY A 218 21.90 30.72 19.27
CA GLY A 218 22.48 31.15 20.54
C GLY A 218 23.69 32.05 20.30
N GLY A 219 23.96 32.96 21.24
CA GLY A 219 25.13 33.81 21.20
C GLY A 219 26.00 33.62 22.43
N ILE A 220 27.26 34.02 22.29
CA ILE A 220 28.22 34.04 23.38
C ILE A 220 28.29 35.47 23.91
N LEU A 221 28.09 35.62 25.22
CA LEU A 221 28.34 36.88 25.89
C LEU A 221 29.77 36.86 26.44
N SER A 222 30.66 37.60 25.78
CA SER A 222 32.09 37.66 26.11
C SER A 222 32.39 38.89 26.98
N ALA A 223 33.12 38.69 28.08
CA ALA A 223 33.59 39.76 28.95
C ALA A 223 35.09 40.01 28.77
N PRO A 224 35.56 41.26 28.89
CA PRO A 224 36.97 41.61 28.74
C PRO A 224 37.87 41.14 29.90
N GLY A 225 37.31 40.65 31.02
CA GLY A 225 38.05 40.22 32.21
C GLY A 225 37.47 38.98 32.89
N LYS A 226 38.13 38.51 33.96
CA LYS A 226 37.64 37.38 34.77
C LYS A 226 36.36 37.78 35.51
N ILE A 227 35.32 36.99 35.33
CA ILE A 227 34.03 37.14 36.02
C ILE A 227 33.94 36.04 37.09
N SER A 228 33.34 36.33 38.25
CA SER A 228 32.99 35.28 39.23
C SER A 228 31.79 34.46 38.73
N ASP A 229 31.73 33.18 39.12
CA ASP A 229 30.63 32.27 38.73
C ASP A 229 29.24 32.81 39.16
N GLU A 230 29.17 33.49 40.31
CA GLU A 230 27.96 34.14 40.80
C GLU A 230 27.49 35.27 39.86
N THR A 231 28.42 36.07 39.37
CA THR A 231 28.12 37.18 38.47
C THR A 231 27.73 36.66 37.08
N ALA A 232 28.38 35.60 36.60
CA ALA A 232 28.04 34.93 35.34
C ALA A 232 26.62 34.34 35.38
N ASN A 233 26.26 33.64 36.46
CA ASN A 233 24.91 33.10 36.63
C ASN A 233 23.86 34.21 36.73
N ARG A 234 24.13 35.29 37.47
CA ARG A 234 23.24 36.45 37.55
C ARG A 234 23.00 37.08 36.18
N LEU A 235 24.06 37.27 35.40
CA LEU A 235 23.98 37.83 34.04
C LEU A 235 23.19 36.91 33.11
N LYS A 236 23.41 35.58 33.20
CA LYS A 236 22.64 34.60 32.43
C LYS A 236 21.16 34.65 32.76
N THR A 237 20.78 34.61 34.04
CA THR A 237 19.37 34.68 34.46
C THR A 237 18.72 36.00 34.04
N HIS A 238 19.44 37.12 34.19
CA HIS A 238 18.96 38.42 33.74
C HIS A 238 18.76 38.48 32.23
N TRP A 239 19.65 37.84 31.45
CA TRP A 239 19.55 37.76 30.01
C TRP A 239 18.37 36.90 29.55
N GLU A 240 18.22 35.70 30.10
CA GLU A 240 17.13 34.78 29.77
C GLU A 240 15.75 35.38 30.13
N THR A 241 15.64 36.10 31.25
CA THR A 241 14.37 36.72 31.68
C THR A 241 13.96 37.90 30.78
N ASN A 242 14.94 38.74 30.40
CA ASN A 242 14.65 39.99 29.68
C ASN A 242 14.70 39.86 28.15
N TYR A 243 15.36 38.82 27.63
CA TYR A 243 15.59 38.65 26.19
C TYR A 243 15.21 37.24 25.68
N GLY A 244 14.70 36.35 26.54
CA GLY A 244 14.14 35.06 26.16
C GLY A 244 12.62 35.11 25.92
N GLY A 245 12.08 34.08 25.24
CA GLY A 245 10.64 33.88 25.05
C GLY A 245 9.93 35.04 24.35
N GLU A 246 8.84 35.54 24.95
CA GLU A 246 8.06 36.68 24.43
C GLU A 246 8.82 38.02 24.41
N ASN A 247 9.89 38.14 25.19
CA ASN A 247 10.72 39.35 25.23
C ASN A 247 11.86 39.36 24.19
N ALA A 248 11.93 38.33 23.35
CA ALA A 248 12.96 38.22 22.33
C ALA A 248 12.77 39.31 21.24
N GLY A 249 13.86 40.02 20.93
CA GLY A 249 13.87 41.16 20.01
C GLY A 249 13.94 42.54 20.69
N ARG A 250 13.91 42.60 22.03
CA ARG A 250 14.18 43.85 22.77
C ARG A 250 15.63 44.31 22.61
N LEU A 251 15.84 45.63 22.59
CA LEU A 251 17.17 46.23 22.52
C LEU A 251 17.98 45.85 23.77
N ALA A 252 19.10 45.15 23.56
CA ALA A 252 20.01 44.78 24.63
C ALA A 252 20.99 45.93 24.92
N VAL A 253 20.93 46.47 26.13
CA VAL A 253 21.92 47.44 26.62
C VAL A 253 22.79 46.70 27.62
N VAL A 254 24.04 46.44 27.23
CA VAL A 254 24.99 45.67 28.05
C VAL A 254 26.09 46.61 28.54
N GLY A 255 26.30 46.66 29.85
CA GLY A 255 27.35 47.47 30.48
C GLY A 255 28.73 46.79 30.44
N ASP A 256 29.76 47.54 30.82
CA ASP A 256 31.09 47.01 31.16
C ASP A 256 31.88 46.32 30.02
N GLY A 257 31.66 46.75 28.77
CA GLY A 257 32.42 46.27 27.61
C GLY A 257 32.06 44.84 27.17
N LEU A 258 30.97 44.27 27.68
CA LEU A 258 30.45 42.97 27.28
C LEU A 258 30.06 42.97 25.78
N LYS A 259 30.52 41.97 25.04
CA LYS A 259 30.22 41.80 23.60
C LYS A 259 29.34 40.57 23.40
N TYR A 260 28.26 40.74 22.66
CA TYR A 260 27.41 39.64 22.21
C TYR A 260 27.83 39.20 20.81
N GLU A 261 28.40 38.00 20.71
CA GLU A 261 28.77 37.38 19.44
C GLU A 261 27.70 36.36 19.05
N THR A 262 27.02 36.61 17.94
CA THR A 262 26.06 35.66 17.36
C THR A 262 26.80 34.51 16.71
N VAL A 263 26.44 33.27 17.06
CA VAL A 263 26.95 32.08 16.35
C VAL A 263 26.21 31.95 15.02
N MET A 264 26.74 32.53 13.94
CA MET A 264 26.09 32.49 12.62
C MET A 264 26.16 31.08 12.01
N MET A 265 25.02 30.41 11.82
CA MET A 265 24.89 29.17 11.04
C MET A 265 24.55 29.53 9.58
N THR A 266 25.54 29.62 8.69
CA THR A 266 25.32 30.16 7.32
C THR A 266 25.32 29.11 6.21
N ALA A 267 25.76 27.87 6.47
CA ALA A 267 25.90 26.83 5.42
C ALA A 267 25.05 25.56 5.65
N THR A 268 24.26 25.51 6.72
CA THR A 268 23.53 24.30 7.13
C THR A 268 22.21 24.08 6.39
N ASP A 269 21.52 25.12 5.94
CA ASP A 269 20.12 24.96 5.49
C ASP A 269 20.01 24.16 4.18
N ALA A 270 20.87 24.42 3.20
CA ALA A 270 20.91 23.65 1.96
C ALA A 270 21.31 22.18 2.21
N GLN A 271 22.24 21.94 3.13
CA GLN A 271 22.66 20.59 3.52
C GLN A 271 21.56 19.83 4.27
N LEU A 272 20.77 20.51 5.11
CA LEU A 272 19.63 19.92 5.83
C LEU A 272 18.51 19.53 4.86
N VAL A 273 18.26 20.32 3.81
CA VAL A 273 17.30 19.96 2.77
C VAL A 273 17.75 18.72 2.00
N GLU A 274 19.02 18.64 1.62
CA GLU A 274 19.56 17.45 0.93
C GLU A 274 19.57 16.21 1.84
N GLN A 275 19.84 16.37 3.14
CA GLN A 275 19.71 15.29 4.12
C GLN A 275 18.27 14.79 4.27
N LEU A 276 17.29 15.70 4.28
CA LEU A 276 15.87 15.33 4.28
C LEU A 276 15.47 14.60 3.00
N ARG A 277 15.96 15.05 1.84
CA ARG A 277 15.73 14.36 0.56
C ARG A 277 16.28 12.95 0.57
N TRP A 278 17.54 12.79 0.99
CA TRP A 278 18.16 11.47 1.11
C TRP A 278 17.38 10.55 2.06
N ALA A 279 16.90 11.08 3.20
CA ALA A 279 16.05 10.31 4.12
C ALA A 279 14.73 9.87 3.48
N VAL A 280 14.09 10.72 2.67
CA VAL A 280 12.89 10.35 1.90
C VAL A 280 13.20 9.27 0.86
N GLU A 281 14.33 9.39 0.16
CA GLU A 281 14.75 8.41 -0.84
C GLU A 281 15.07 7.04 -0.24
N ASP A 282 15.76 7.00 0.89
CA ASP A 282 16.10 5.77 1.59
C ASP A 282 14.86 5.05 2.12
N VAL A 283 13.89 5.81 2.67
CA VAL A 283 12.58 5.27 3.05
C VAL A 283 11.85 4.69 1.84
N ALA A 284 11.79 5.42 0.73
CA ALA A 284 11.09 4.96 -0.48
C ALA A 284 11.72 3.68 -1.05
N ARG A 285 13.06 3.58 -1.03
CA ARG A 285 13.81 2.38 -1.42
C ARG A 285 13.43 1.16 -0.59
N CYS A 286 13.29 1.32 0.73
CA CYS A 286 12.90 0.22 1.63
C CYS A 286 11.50 -0.35 1.32
N TYR A 287 10.59 0.48 0.80
CA TYR A 287 9.24 0.06 0.41
C TYR A 287 9.12 -0.29 -1.07
N HIS A 288 10.21 -0.22 -1.85
CA HIS A 288 10.21 -0.39 -3.31
C HIS A 288 9.27 0.60 -4.04
N VAL A 289 8.96 1.75 -3.44
CA VAL A 289 8.06 2.76 -4.03
C VAL A 289 8.88 3.79 -4.81
N PRO A 290 8.60 4.03 -6.10
CA PRO A 290 9.24 5.09 -6.86
C PRO A 290 8.92 6.49 -6.32
N LEU A 291 9.90 7.40 -6.32
CA LEU A 291 9.76 8.75 -5.74
C LEU A 291 8.63 9.58 -6.36
N TYR A 292 8.37 9.40 -7.66
CA TYR A 292 7.30 10.12 -8.36
C TYR A 292 5.90 9.72 -7.86
N LYS A 293 5.74 8.53 -7.23
CA LYS A 293 4.48 8.12 -6.59
C LYS A 293 4.24 8.81 -5.26
N ILE A 294 5.28 9.21 -4.54
CA ILE A 294 5.13 9.93 -3.25
C ILE A 294 5.25 11.44 -3.40
N GLY A 295 5.39 11.95 -4.64
CA GLY A 295 5.51 13.39 -4.92
C GLY A 295 6.85 13.97 -4.48
N ALA A 296 7.87 13.13 -4.29
CA ALA A 296 9.21 13.52 -3.84
C ALA A 296 10.24 13.51 -4.97
N ASP A 297 9.82 13.43 -6.24
CA ASP A 297 10.72 13.38 -7.40
C ASP A 297 11.35 14.76 -7.66
N PRO A 298 12.67 14.92 -7.44
CA PRO A 298 13.34 16.20 -7.63
C PRO A 298 13.66 16.50 -9.10
N THR A 299 13.64 15.49 -9.97
CA THR A 299 14.09 15.57 -11.38
C THR A 299 12.95 15.75 -12.37
N GLY A 300 11.70 15.54 -11.95
CA GLY A 300 10.55 15.53 -12.87
C GLY A 300 10.65 14.39 -13.89
N SER A 301 11.10 13.22 -13.45
CA SER A 301 11.28 12.03 -14.28
C SER A 301 9.98 11.55 -14.92
N LYS A 302 8.82 11.89 -14.35
CA LYS A 302 7.51 11.61 -14.94
C LYS A 302 7.20 12.56 -16.09
N THR A 303 7.38 12.10 -17.32
CA THR A 303 7.03 12.82 -18.55
C THR A 303 5.93 12.08 -19.31
N ALA A 304 5.09 12.77 -20.08
CA ALA A 304 3.97 12.13 -20.80
C ALA A 304 4.39 10.93 -21.66
N ALA A 305 5.62 10.92 -22.17
CA ALA A 305 6.17 9.85 -23.01
C ALA A 305 6.56 8.57 -22.24
N ASN A 306 6.88 8.64 -20.95
CA ASN A 306 7.42 7.50 -20.19
C ASN A 306 6.50 6.98 -19.07
N ILE A 307 5.31 7.58 -18.87
CA ILE A 307 4.38 7.18 -17.81
C ILE A 307 4.04 5.69 -17.87
N GLY A 308 3.77 5.15 -19.08
CA GLY A 308 3.40 3.73 -19.23
C GLY A 308 4.49 2.78 -18.72
N ALA A 309 5.75 3.02 -19.10
CA ALA A 309 6.88 2.20 -18.65
C ALA A 309 7.15 2.35 -17.15
N LEU A 310 7.01 3.56 -16.60
CA LEU A 310 7.16 3.81 -15.17
C LEU A 310 6.08 3.11 -14.34
N GLU A 311 4.81 3.18 -14.77
CA GLU A 311 3.70 2.48 -14.12
C GLU A 311 3.87 0.95 -14.18
N GLN A 312 4.39 0.42 -15.29
CA GLN A 312 4.71 -1.00 -15.40
C GLN A 312 5.83 -1.41 -14.43
N SER A 313 6.92 -0.66 -14.32
CA SER A 313 7.99 -0.91 -13.33
C SER A 313 7.44 -0.84 -11.90
N TYR A 314 6.60 0.14 -11.59
CA TYR A 314 5.96 0.20 -10.27
C TYR A 314 5.11 -1.04 -9.96
N TYR A 315 4.36 -1.55 -10.94
CA TYR A 315 3.61 -2.79 -10.77
C TYR A 315 4.54 -3.98 -10.49
N THR A 316 5.52 -4.22 -11.38
CA THR A 316 6.43 -5.36 -11.30
C THR A 316 7.28 -5.34 -10.03
N ASP A 317 7.85 -4.18 -9.67
CA ASP A 317 8.85 -4.08 -8.61
C ASP A 317 8.22 -3.95 -7.22
N CYS A 318 7.01 -3.40 -7.10
CA CYS A 318 6.39 -3.07 -5.81
C CYS A 318 5.07 -3.78 -5.53
N LEU A 319 4.16 -3.83 -6.50
CA LEU A 319 2.78 -4.27 -6.27
C LEU A 319 2.55 -5.75 -6.54
N GLN A 320 3.29 -6.34 -7.48
CA GLN A 320 3.05 -7.71 -7.95
C GLN A 320 3.17 -8.72 -6.81
N ALA A 321 4.31 -8.76 -6.11
CA ALA A 321 4.53 -9.69 -5.01
C ALA A 321 3.45 -9.61 -3.91
N PRO A 322 3.12 -8.44 -3.33
CA PRO A 322 2.09 -8.38 -2.29
C PRO A 322 0.66 -8.64 -2.79
N ILE A 323 0.40 -8.55 -4.11
CA ILE A 323 -0.88 -8.96 -4.71
C ILE A 323 -0.95 -10.49 -4.79
N GLU A 324 0.07 -11.12 -5.34
CA GLU A 324 0.14 -12.59 -5.48
C GLU A 324 0.15 -13.28 -4.09
N GLU A 325 0.87 -12.71 -3.12
CA GLU A 325 0.86 -13.20 -1.73
C GLU A 325 -0.54 -13.12 -1.11
N LEU A 326 -1.30 -12.06 -1.40
CA LEU A 326 -2.69 -11.92 -0.93
C LEU A 326 -3.60 -12.97 -1.56
N GLU A 327 -3.47 -13.23 -2.87
CA GLU A 327 -4.22 -14.27 -3.59
C GLU A 327 -4.00 -15.65 -2.98
N LEU A 328 -2.73 -16.06 -2.86
CA LEU A 328 -2.35 -17.36 -2.30
C LEU A 328 -2.80 -17.50 -0.84
N CYS A 329 -2.67 -16.43 -0.05
CA CYS A 329 -3.15 -16.42 1.34
C CYS A 329 -4.67 -16.59 1.45
N LEU A 330 -5.44 -16.03 0.49
CA LEU A 330 -6.87 -16.23 0.43
C LEU A 330 -7.22 -17.64 -0.05
N ASP A 331 -6.49 -18.21 -1.01
CA ASP A 331 -6.71 -19.58 -1.48
C ASP A 331 -6.51 -20.60 -0.35
N ASP A 332 -5.38 -20.50 0.35
CA ASP A 332 -5.07 -21.34 1.51
C ASP A 332 -6.09 -21.13 2.64
N GLY A 333 -6.43 -19.87 2.93
CA GLY A 333 -7.37 -19.52 3.98
C GLY A 333 -8.79 -20.05 3.76
N PHE A 334 -9.29 -19.97 2.52
CA PHE A 334 -10.61 -20.48 2.19
C PHE A 334 -10.61 -21.99 1.90
N GLU A 335 -9.43 -22.64 1.92
CA GLU A 335 -9.24 -24.05 1.55
C GLU A 335 -9.84 -24.33 0.16
N VAL A 336 -9.53 -23.46 -0.81
CA VAL A 336 -10.09 -23.55 -2.16
C VAL A 336 -9.60 -24.83 -2.85
N PRO A 337 -10.48 -25.63 -3.49
CA PRO A 337 -10.07 -26.85 -4.17
C PRO A 337 -9.14 -26.57 -5.37
N ASP A 338 -8.28 -27.54 -5.69
CA ASP A 338 -7.41 -27.49 -6.86
C ASP A 338 -8.16 -27.12 -8.15
N GLY A 339 -7.57 -26.24 -8.96
CA GLY A 339 -8.19 -25.70 -10.18
C GLY A 339 -9.24 -24.62 -9.92
N GLN A 340 -9.33 -24.09 -8.71
CA GLN A 340 -10.07 -22.87 -8.36
C GLN A 340 -9.16 -21.96 -7.52
N GLY A 341 -9.40 -20.65 -7.57
CA GLY A 341 -8.61 -19.70 -6.80
C GLY A 341 -9.18 -18.29 -6.82
N PHE A 342 -8.52 -17.40 -6.10
CA PHE A 342 -8.79 -15.97 -6.11
C PHE A 342 -7.79 -15.24 -7.00
N ASP A 343 -8.31 -14.34 -7.83
CA ASP A 343 -7.53 -13.49 -8.72
C ASP A 343 -7.88 -12.04 -8.45
N VAL A 344 -6.86 -11.22 -8.21
CA VAL A 344 -7.00 -9.79 -7.98
C VAL A 344 -6.89 -9.08 -9.33
N ASP A 345 -7.99 -8.45 -9.75
CA ASP A 345 -8.08 -7.82 -11.06
C ASP A 345 -7.19 -6.57 -11.17
N VAL A 346 -5.97 -6.76 -11.70
CA VAL A 346 -4.98 -5.70 -11.97
C VAL A 346 -5.46 -4.72 -13.05
N ARG A 347 -6.40 -5.11 -13.92
CA ARG A 347 -6.94 -4.21 -14.96
C ARG A 347 -7.63 -3.00 -14.35
N GLY A 348 -8.04 -3.08 -13.08
CA GLY A 348 -8.53 -1.95 -12.29
C GLY A 348 -7.57 -0.76 -12.26
N LEU A 349 -6.24 -0.98 -12.30
CA LEU A 349 -5.23 0.09 -12.33
C LEU A 349 -5.29 0.90 -13.63
N LEU A 350 -5.57 0.23 -14.75
CA LEU A 350 -5.61 0.84 -16.09
C LEU A 350 -6.87 1.68 -16.33
N ARG A 351 -7.89 1.60 -15.46
CA ARG A 351 -9.16 2.35 -15.65
C ARG A 351 -8.98 3.86 -15.80
N MET A 352 -7.88 4.41 -15.32
CA MET A 352 -7.58 5.85 -15.37
C MET A 352 -7.14 6.34 -16.76
N ASP A 353 -6.75 5.46 -17.67
CA ASP A 353 -6.39 5.81 -19.05
C ASP A 353 -7.34 5.14 -20.06
N PRO A 354 -8.50 5.76 -20.35
CA PRO A 354 -9.43 5.22 -21.34
C PRO A 354 -8.82 5.16 -22.74
N ALA A 355 -7.88 6.05 -23.09
CA ALA A 355 -7.28 6.09 -24.42
C ALA A 355 -6.39 4.86 -24.65
N ALA A 356 -5.49 4.56 -23.70
CA ALA A 356 -4.66 3.35 -23.78
C ALA A 356 -5.50 2.06 -23.73
N ARG A 357 -6.58 2.05 -22.93
CA ARG A 357 -7.51 0.89 -22.87
C ARG A 357 -8.25 0.66 -24.18
N TYR A 358 -8.82 1.71 -24.79
CA TYR A 358 -9.52 1.56 -26.07
C TYR A 358 -8.56 1.22 -27.22
N ASP A 359 -7.35 1.78 -27.23
CA ASP A 359 -6.32 1.42 -28.21
C ASP A 359 -5.90 -0.05 -28.06
N ALA A 360 -5.71 -0.54 -26.83
CA ALA A 360 -5.43 -1.95 -26.56
C ALA A 360 -6.57 -2.87 -27.02
N HIS A 361 -7.83 -2.53 -26.71
CA HIS A 361 -8.99 -3.29 -27.19
C HIS A 361 -9.12 -3.24 -28.73
N SER A 362 -8.89 -2.09 -29.36
CA SER A 362 -8.93 -1.94 -30.82
C SER A 362 -7.85 -2.79 -31.50
N LYS A 363 -6.62 -2.81 -30.96
CA LYS A 363 -5.53 -3.65 -31.45
C LYS A 363 -5.81 -5.14 -31.21
N ALA A 364 -6.40 -5.50 -30.09
CA ALA A 364 -6.77 -6.87 -29.76
C ALA A 364 -7.84 -7.43 -30.71
N VAL A 365 -8.91 -6.65 -30.94
CA VAL A 365 -9.98 -7.01 -31.88
C VAL A 365 -9.47 -6.99 -33.33
N GLY A 366 -8.69 -5.98 -33.71
CA GLY A 366 -8.09 -5.90 -35.06
C GLY A 366 -7.09 -7.02 -35.36
N GLY A 367 -6.40 -7.52 -34.34
CA GLY A 367 -5.49 -8.67 -34.43
C GLY A 367 -6.20 -10.03 -34.51
N GLY A 368 -7.54 -10.07 -34.39
CA GLY A 368 -8.35 -11.27 -34.58
C GLY A 368 -8.24 -12.33 -33.48
N TRP A 369 -7.62 -12.02 -32.34
CA TRP A 369 -7.53 -12.95 -31.20
C TRP A 369 -8.56 -12.67 -30.10
N MET A 370 -9.15 -11.47 -30.07
CA MET A 370 -10.24 -11.09 -29.15
C MET A 370 -11.51 -10.81 -29.95
N ALA A 371 -12.65 -11.35 -29.51
CA ALA A 371 -13.93 -11.06 -30.15
C ALA A 371 -14.44 -9.66 -29.74
N PRO A 372 -15.17 -8.94 -30.62
CA PRO A 372 -15.76 -7.65 -30.29
C PRO A 372 -16.63 -7.67 -29.02
N ASN A 373 -17.42 -8.73 -28.82
CA ASN A 373 -18.27 -8.85 -27.64
C ASN A 373 -17.47 -9.12 -26.35
N GLU A 374 -16.27 -9.70 -26.44
CA GLU A 374 -15.37 -9.84 -25.29
C GLU A 374 -14.81 -8.49 -24.85
N ALA A 375 -14.40 -7.64 -25.81
CA ALA A 375 -13.99 -6.28 -25.53
C ALA A 375 -15.13 -5.44 -24.94
N ARG A 376 -16.37 -5.62 -25.44
CA ARG A 376 -17.57 -4.99 -24.87
C ARG A 376 -17.88 -5.46 -23.47
N ALA A 377 -17.74 -6.75 -23.19
CA ALA A 377 -17.94 -7.32 -21.86
C ALA A 377 -16.92 -6.76 -20.85
N ALA A 378 -15.65 -6.59 -21.26
CA ALA A 378 -14.63 -5.94 -20.43
C ALA A 378 -14.99 -4.49 -20.05
N GLU A 379 -15.69 -3.78 -20.94
CA GLU A 379 -16.21 -2.42 -20.70
C GLU A 379 -17.62 -2.40 -20.06
N ASN A 380 -18.16 -3.54 -19.63
CA ASN A 380 -19.52 -3.68 -19.11
C ASN A 380 -20.62 -3.20 -20.09
N MET A 381 -20.40 -3.34 -21.40
CA MET A 381 -21.37 -3.03 -22.45
C MET A 381 -22.14 -4.28 -22.88
N ALA A 382 -23.42 -4.11 -23.25
CA ALA A 382 -24.24 -5.22 -23.75
C ALA A 382 -23.69 -5.80 -25.07
N PRO A 383 -23.78 -7.13 -25.28
CA PRO A 383 -23.32 -7.79 -26.49
C PRO A 383 -24.15 -7.36 -27.71
N VAL A 384 -23.54 -7.42 -28.90
CA VAL A 384 -24.17 -7.07 -30.18
C VAL A 384 -24.23 -8.33 -31.07
N PRO A 385 -25.30 -8.53 -31.86
CA PRO A 385 -25.39 -9.65 -32.79
C PRO A 385 -24.21 -9.68 -33.77
N GLY A 386 -23.55 -10.84 -33.91
CA GLY A 386 -22.39 -11.02 -34.79
C GLY A 386 -21.04 -10.60 -34.20
N GLY A 387 -21.01 -10.15 -32.93
CA GLY A 387 -19.77 -9.77 -32.23
C GLY A 387 -19.08 -10.92 -31.47
N ASP A 388 -19.62 -12.14 -31.49
CA ASP A 388 -19.07 -13.28 -30.73
C ASP A 388 -17.90 -13.97 -31.44
N THR A 389 -17.72 -13.72 -32.73
CA THR A 389 -16.61 -14.27 -33.52
C THR A 389 -15.53 -13.22 -33.73
N PRO A 390 -14.24 -13.54 -33.49
CA PRO A 390 -13.15 -12.67 -33.91
C PRO A 390 -13.20 -12.43 -35.41
N TYR A 391 -13.01 -11.19 -35.83
CA TYR A 391 -12.92 -10.82 -37.24
C TYR A 391 -11.51 -10.31 -37.55
N LEU A 392 -11.07 -10.47 -38.80
CA LEU A 392 -9.80 -9.94 -39.27
C LEU A 392 -10.02 -9.12 -40.54
N GLN A 393 -9.41 -7.95 -40.62
CA GLN A 393 -9.51 -7.12 -41.81
C GLN A 393 -8.61 -7.67 -42.92
N GLN A 394 -9.20 -8.18 -44.00
CA GLN A 394 -8.45 -8.62 -45.19
C GLN A 394 -8.09 -7.41 -46.07
N GLN A 395 -6.97 -6.74 -45.78
CA GLN A 395 -6.47 -5.64 -46.63
C GLN A 395 -5.51 -6.12 -47.72
N ASN A 396 -4.69 -7.14 -47.44
CA ASN A 396 -3.68 -7.64 -48.37
C ASN A 396 -4.13 -8.95 -49.01
N TYR A 397 -4.54 -8.88 -50.27
CA TYR A 397 -4.78 -10.04 -51.11
C TYR A 397 -3.54 -10.33 -51.97
N SER A 398 -3.25 -11.60 -52.25
CA SER A 398 -2.26 -11.92 -53.27
C SER A 398 -2.78 -11.48 -54.65
N LEU A 399 -1.90 -11.01 -55.53
CA LEU A 399 -2.28 -10.63 -56.90
C LEU A 399 -2.99 -11.78 -57.65
N ARG A 400 -2.64 -13.03 -57.31
CA ARG A 400 -3.31 -14.24 -57.80
C ARG A 400 -4.74 -14.37 -57.28
N ALA A 401 -4.97 -14.17 -55.97
CA ALA A 401 -6.31 -14.21 -55.38
C ALA A 401 -7.19 -13.07 -55.91
N LEU A 402 -6.62 -11.89 -56.16
CA LEU A 402 -7.33 -10.80 -56.85
C LEU A 402 -7.69 -11.17 -58.28
N ALA A 403 -6.76 -11.75 -59.05
CA ALA A 403 -7.03 -12.21 -60.41
C ALA A 403 -8.06 -13.35 -60.48
N GLU A 404 -8.13 -14.23 -59.48
CA GLU A 404 -9.14 -15.29 -59.38
C GLU A 404 -10.51 -14.73 -58.92
N ARG A 405 -10.53 -13.74 -58.01
CA ARG A 405 -11.73 -13.01 -57.61
C ARG A 405 -12.32 -12.21 -58.77
N ASP A 406 -11.48 -11.49 -59.51
CA ASP A 406 -11.91 -10.64 -60.63
C ASP A 406 -12.31 -11.48 -61.87
N LYS A 407 -11.97 -12.78 -61.90
CA LYS A 407 -12.50 -13.78 -62.85
C LYS A 407 -13.87 -14.35 -62.44
N SER A 408 -14.24 -14.21 -61.18
CA SER A 408 -15.56 -14.64 -60.70
C SER A 408 -16.54 -13.49 -60.97
N PRO A 409 -17.68 -13.72 -61.67
CA PRO A 409 -18.65 -12.67 -61.88
C PRO A 409 -19.17 -12.21 -60.52
N ALA A 410 -19.19 -10.89 -60.28
CA ALA A 410 -19.79 -10.32 -59.08
C ALA A 410 -21.22 -10.86 -58.89
N PRO A 411 -21.68 -11.12 -57.66
CA PRO A 411 -23.09 -11.41 -57.44
C PRO A 411 -23.88 -10.20 -57.94
N SER A 412 -24.65 -10.41 -59.01
CA SER A 412 -25.51 -9.40 -59.59
C SER A 412 -26.50 -8.90 -58.54
N SER A 413 -26.40 -7.64 -58.14
CA SER A 413 -27.53 -6.92 -57.58
C SER A 413 -28.59 -6.78 -58.69
N PRO A 414 -29.84 -7.23 -58.51
CA PRO A 414 -30.92 -6.73 -59.33
C PRO A 414 -31.30 -5.35 -58.80
N MET A 415 -31.08 -4.32 -59.61
CA MET A 415 -31.85 -3.08 -59.50
C MET A 415 -33.32 -3.42 -59.78
N THR A 416 -34.19 -3.35 -58.77
CA THR A 416 -35.57 -2.93 -59.03
C THR A 416 -35.61 -1.41 -58.89
N ALA A 417 -35.37 -0.73 -60.01
CA ALA A 417 -35.81 0.64 -60.19
C ALA A 417 -37.34 0.62 -60.30
N SER A 418 -38.04 0.98 -59.23
CA SER A 418 -39.45 1.31 -59.30
C SER A 418 -39.61 2.67 -59.97
N THR A 419 -40.16 2.68 -61.19
CA THR A 419 -40.71 3.87 -61.85
C THR A 419 -41.72 4.53 -60.91
N PRO A 420 -41.64 5.84 -60.61
CA PRO A 420 -42.67 6.52 -59.85
C PRO A 420 -43.86 6.82 -60.77
N GLU A 421 -45.02 6.28 -60.40
CA GLU A 421 -46.32 6.65 -60.92
C GLU A 421 -46.65 8.07 -60.44
N SER A 422 -46.93 8.97 -61.37
CA SER A 422 -47.31 10.35 -61.10
C SER A 422 -48.74 10.43 -60.58
N THR A 423 -48.91 10.74 -59.30
CA THR A 423 -50.17 11.25 -58.75
C THR A 423 -49.98 12.69 -58.31
N GLU A 424 -50.72 13.59 -58.96
CA GLU A 424 -50.85 15.02 -58.65
C GLU A 424 -51.26 15.27 -57.19
N PRO A 425 -50.80 16.36 -56.56
CA PRO A 425 -51.34 16.81 -55.28
C PRO A 425 -52.65 17.58 -55.50
N THR A 426 -53.76 17.01 -55.02
CA THR A 426 -55.00 17.77 -54.77
C THR A 426 -54.87 18.55 -53.47
N HIS A 427 -55.23 19.82 -53.54
CA HIS A 427 -55.33 20.79 -52.45
C HIS A 427 -56.09 20.29 -51.21
N GLY A 428 -55.68 20.75 -50.03
CA GLY A 428 -56.57 20.74 -48.86
C GLY A 428 -55.91 21.12 -47.54
N ASN A 429 -56.05 22.40 -47.18
CA ASN A 429 -56.10 23.04 -45.85
C ASN A 429 -55.31 22.48 -44.66
#